data_AF-A0A4D6LS08-F1
#
_entry.id   AF-A0A4D6LS08-F1
#
_cell.length_a   1.000
_cell.length_b   1.000
_cell.length_c   1.000
_cell.angle_alpha   90.00
_cell.angle_beta   90.00
_cell.angle_gamma   90.00
#
_symmetry.space_group_name_H-M   'P 1'
#
loop_
_entity.id
_entity.type
_entity.pdbx_description
1 polymer ?
#
loop_
_entity_poly.entity_id
_entity_poly.type
_entity_poly.pdbx_seq_one_letter_code
_entity_poly.pdbx_strand_id
1 'polypeptide(L)'
;MFKHRLRGFSKSFGGHIDPQKSEALKRTKTDMETELSRIAKLIKNEEQCKKDGKSMKVKEFVWLVEDFYIQSLYPQYSRLTGEYVKSDPSKVDKMSSASSSSSESEYFSAEETDYYSDISDSNQKPFPRETEPSTLELRNPELRVKQLLFTQNADLHRRIFELQVLLNKSKGTVSVLQGKLQTNEDRSASKIAELMARIRELEHEAKTMRTQKGKSEEKIRRNRSEALNQKKDFDDQINAMQHMLDSVRNHSKELEVQLERTRVEASQSCSDLAEEKECFLARIRELELELESRCRKQHHLEDRNNELERAMARRVQEISELRRDHEDFKEGATMHAEALKALVEKLKTSVVDSEETIDKLTECIEQMDAENREARIEYEEKELMLKEMVWKLEAMVSKEGGVKLNLMKEVKQLERKVEKLERIVKEKDYELMGLAEKKKEAIRQLCSLVEFHRNRYFYLKDSMSKSKRFWYEVVMRQPTTLYLLAATATNHGKKLLLPLCSYVTMFD
;
A
#
# COMPACT_ATOMS: atom_id res chain seq x y z
N MET A 1 -5.07 -3.45 -46.24
CA MET A 1 -5.44 -4.04 -47.55
C MET A 1 -6.96 -4.27 -47.66
N PHE A 2 -7.81 -3.22 -47.70
CA PHE A 2 -9.28 -3.40 -47.75
C PHE A 2 -10.02 -2.36 -48.62
N LYS A 3 -9.39 -1.85 -49.69
CA LYS A 3 -10.03 -0.87 -50.60
C LYS A 3 -10.31 -1.37 -52.02
N HIS A 4 -9.87 -2.58 -52.38
CA HIS A 4 -9.96 -3.06 -53.78
C HIS A 4 -10.96 -4.19 -54.04
N ARG A 5 -11.78 -4.61 -53.06
CA ARG A 5 -12.74 -5.73 -53.25
C ARG A 5 -14.21 -5.33 -53.38
N LEU A 6 -14.51 -4.03 -53.48
CA LEU A 6 -15.89 -3.51 -53.65
C LEU A 6 -16.13 -2.85 -55.02
N ARG A 7 -15.30 -3.15 -56.02
CA ARG A 7 -15.46 -2.66 -57.40
C ARG A 7 -16.00 -3.73 -58.36
N GLY A 8 -16.73 -4.71 -57.84
CA GLY A 8 -17.26 -5.85 -58.61
C GLY A 8 -18.77 -6.09 -58.47
N PHE A 9 -19.49 -5.33 -57.64
CA PHE A 9 -20.90 -5.62 -57.32
C PHE A 9 -21.93 -4.71 -58.00
N SER A 10 -21.52 -3.63 -58.65
CA SER A 10 -22.45 -2.62 -59.18
C SER A 10 -22.77 -2.73 -60.68
N LYS A 11 -22.50 -3.89 -61.31
CA LYS A 11 -22.61 -4.03 -62.79
C LYS A 11 -23.69 -4.97 -63.32
N SER A 12 -24.54 -5.58 -62.49
CA SER A 12 -25.51 -6.58 -62.98
C SER A 12 -27.00 -6.29 -62.73
N PHE A 13 -27.41 -5.10 -62.27
CA PHE A 13 -28.84 -4.79 -62.09
C PHE A 13 -29.20 -3.36 -62.55
N GLY A 14 -28.69 -2.95 -63.70
CA GLY A 14 -28.87 -1.59 -64.24
C GLY A 14 -30.12 -1.38 -65.09
N GLY A 15 -31.09 -2.29 -65.09
CA GLY A 15 -32.11 -2.30 -66.16
C GLY A 15 -33.53 -2.69 -65.76
N HIS A 16 -34.01 -2.38 -64.55
CA HIS A 16 -35.46 -2.26 -64.27
C HIS A 16 -35.69 -1.75 -62.83
N ILE A 17 -35.35 -0.49 -62.55
CA ILE A 17 -35.76 0.14 -61.28
C ILE A 17 -36.43 1.46 -61.64
N ASP A 18 -37.72 1.52 -61.32
CA ASP A 18 -38.54 2.72 -61.37
C ASP A 18 -37.78 3.90 -60.74
N PRO A 19 -37.58 5.03 -61.46
CA PRO A 19 -36.78 6.16 -60.99
C PRO A 19 -37.29 6.71 -59.65
N GLN A 20 -38.60 6.63 -59.38
CA GLN A 20 -39.19 7.03 -58.10
C GLN A 20 -38.79 6.11 -56.94
N LYS A 21 -38.73 4.79 -57.18
CA LYS A 21 -38.21 3.81 -56.21
C LYS A 21 -36.71 3.98 -55.97
N SER A 22 -35.94 4.36 -57.01
CA SER A 22 -34.50 4.60 -56.89
C SER A 22 -34.18 5.81 -56.00
N GLU A 23 -34.99 6.87 -56.07
CA GLU A 23 -34.85 8.04 -55.21
C GLU A 23 -35.31 7.77 -53.79
N ALA A 24 -36.42 7.04 -53.61
CA ALA A 24 -36.87 6.61 -52.29
C ALA A 24 -35.80 5.76 -51.58
N LEU A 25 -35.17 4.84 -52.30
CA LEU A 25 -34.09 4.01 -51.76
C LEU A 25 -32.83 4.84 -51.41
N LYS A 26 -32.54 5.87 -52.19
CA LYS A 26 -31.44 6.81 -51.91
C LYS A 26 -31.72 7.65 -50.68
N ARG A 27 -32.96 8.16 -50.50
CA ARG A 27 -33.36 8.92 -49.30
C ARG A 27 -33.30 8.04 -48.05
N THR A 28 -33.82 6.82 -48.10
CA THR A 28 -33.73 5.89 -46.97
C THR A 28 -32.29 5.47 -46.67
N LYS A 29 -31.45 5.34 -47.71
CA LYS A 29 -30.02 5.05 -47.53
C LYS A 29 -29.30 6.21 -46.83
N THR A 30 -29.55 7.44 -47.23
CA THR A 30 -28.95 8.62 -46.58
C THR A 30 -29.44 8.76 -45.14
N ASP A 31 -30.72 8.51 -44.87
CA ASP A 31 -31.27 8.55 -43.50
C ASP A 31 -30.62 7.48 -42.61
N MET A 32 -30.46 6.25 -43.12
CA MET A 32 -29.74 5.18 -42.42
C MET A 32 -28.26 5.53 -42.20
N GLU A 33 -27.59 6.15 -43.17
CA GLU A 33 -26.19 6.59 -43.02
C GLU A 33 -26.04 7.71 -41.96
N THR A 34 -27.03 8.60 -41.83
CA THR A 34 -27.04 9.64 -40.79
C THR A 34 -27.26 9.07 -39.39
N GLU A 35 -28.15 8.09 -39.23
CA GLU A 35 -28.41 7.44 -37.94
C GLU A 35 -27.24 6.52 -37.53
N LEU A 36 -26.64 5.79 -38.46
CA LEU A 36 -25.40 5.05 -38.19
C LEU A 36 -24.24 5.97 -37.80
N SER A 37 -24.19 7.17 -38.37
CA SER A 37 -23.20 8.19 -37.97
C SER A 37 -23.48 8.75 -36.56
N ARG A 38 -24.74 8.82 -36.12
CA ARG A 38 -25.13 9.17 -34.74
C ARG A 38 -24.72 8.09 -33.75
N ILE A 39 -24.99 6.83 -34.08
CA ILE A 39 -24.59 5.64 -33.30
C ILE A 39 -23.06 5.58 -33.17
N ALA A 40 -22.33 5.76 -34.27
CA ALA A 40 -20.86 5.79 -34.26
C ALA A 40 -20.29 6.94 -33.42
N LYS A 41 -20.94 8.11 -33.38
CA LYS A 41 -20.56 9.22 -32.50
C LYS A 41 -20.82 8.91 -31.02
N LEU A 42 -21.91 8.22 -30.69
CA LEU A 42 -22.20 7.79 -29.32
C LEU A 42 -21.19 6.77 -28.81
N ILE A 43 -20.82 5.79 -29.63
CA ILE A 43 -19.76 4.81 -29.32
C ILE A 43 -18.42 5.51 -29.12
N LYS A 44 -18.07 6.46 -29.99
CA LYS A 44 -16.81 7.20 -29.88
C LYS A 44 -16.75 8.11 -28.65
N ASN A 45 -17.88 8.70 -28.25
CA ASN A 45 -17.98 9.50 -27.02
C ASN A 45 -17.96 8.64 -25.73
N GLU A 46 -18.38 7.37 -25.81
CA GLU A 46 -18.31 6.40 -24.72
C GLU A 46 -16.85 6.01 -24.40
N GLU A 47 -15.98 5.92 -25.41
CA GLU A 47 -14.53 5.69 -25.21
C GLU A 47 -13.83 6.84 -24.47
N GLN A 48 -14.36 8.06 -24.53
CA GLN A 48 -13.83 9.25 -23.84
C GLN A 48 -14.32 9.41 -22.38
N CYS A 49 -15.36 8.68 -21.93
CA CYS A 49 -16.00 8.87 -20.61
C CYS A 49 -15.77 7.71 -19.61
N LYS A 50 -14.66 6.99 -19.68
CA LYS A 50 -14.32 5.86 -18.77
C LYS A 50 -14.04 6.25 -17.30
N LYS A 51 -14.51 7.39 -16.77
CA LYS A 51 -14.25 7.80 -15.38
C LYS A 51 -15.44 7.91 -14.44
N ASP A 52 -16.69 7.99 -14.88
CA ASP A 52 -17.82 8.02 -13.94
C ASP A 52 -18.89 7.01 -14.33
N GLY A 53 -19.07 6.01 -13.46
CA GLY A 53 -20.03 4.93 -13.61
C GLY A 53 -21.46 5.47 -13.68
N LYS A 54 -22.01 5.54 -14.91
CA LYS A 54 -23.44 5.70 -15.11
C LYS A 54 -23.89 4.88 -16.31
N SER A 55 -24.31 3.65 -16.00
CA SER A 55 -24.89 2.63 -16.90
C SER A 55 -26.22 3.02 -17.57
N MET A 56 -26.65 4.28 -17.43
CA MET A 56 -27.91 4.79 -17.96
C MET A 56 -27.86 5.08 -19.48
N LYS A 57 -26.67 5.32 -20.03
CA LYS A 57 -26.47 5.59 -21.48
C LYS A 57 -26.47 4.34 -22.35
N VAL A 58 -26.08 3.18 -21.79
CA VAL A 58 -26.10 1.90 -22.51
C VAL A 58 -27.52 1.46 -22.80
N LYS A 59 -28.47 1.73 -21.90
CA LYS A 59 -29.90 1.44 -22.12
C LYS A 59 -30.51 2.32 -23.21
N GLU A 60 -30.16 3.61 -23.28
CA GLU A 60 -30.58 4.48 -24.39
C GLU A 60 -29.99 4.02 -25.73
N PHE A 61 -28.73 3.57 -25.73
CA PHE A 61 -28.08 3.01 -26.91
C PHE A 61 -28.75 1.72 -27.39
N VAL A 62 -29.03 0.79 -26.47
CA VAL A 62 -29.72 -0.48 -26.78
C VAL A 62 -31.14 -0.19 -27.30
N TRP A 63 -31.86 0.75 -26.69
CA TRP A 63 -33.19 1.14 -27.16
C TRP A 63 -33.17 1.78 -28.56
N LEU A 64 -32.19 2.63 -28.85
CA LEU A 64 -32.01 3.22 -30.19
C LEU A 64 -31.66 2.17 -31.26
N VAL A 65 -30.89 1.13 -30.89
CA VAL A 65 -30.55 0.03 -31.80
C VAL A 65 -31.76 -0.89 -32.04
N GLU A 66 -32.56 -1.16 -31.00
CA GLU A 66 -33.83 -1.91 -31.15
C GLU A 66 -34.87 -1.13 -31.95
N ASP A 67 -35.01 0.18 -31.73
CA ASP A 67 -35.91 1.04 -32.49
C ASP A 67 -35.48 1.15 -33.97
N PHE A 68 -34.17 1.23 -34.24
CA PHE A 68 -33.63 1.16 -35.61
C PHE A 68 -33.97 -0.17 -36.30
N TYR A 69 -33.82 -1.30 -35.60
CA TYR A 69 -34.10 -2.62 -36.16
C TYR A 69 -35.61 -2.79 -36.47
N ILE A 70 -36.47 -2.36 -35.55
CA ILE A 70 -37.93 -2.53 -35.67
C ILE A 70 -38.54 -1.53 -36.67
N GLN A 71 -38.14 -0.27 -36.67
CA GLN A 71 -38.78 0.75 -37.52
C GLN A 71 -38.20 0.84 -38.93
N SER A 72 -36.89 0.62 -39.10
CA SER A 72 -36.23 0.83 -40.40
C SER A 72 -36.04 -0.46 -41.20
N LEU A 73 -35.61 -1.54 -40.53
CA LEU A 73 -35.16 -2.76 -41.21
C LEU A 73 -36.29 -3.77 -41.41
N TYR A 74 -37.11 -3.98 -40.37
CA TYR A 74 -38.19 -4.98 -40.38
C TYR A 74 -39.28 -4.72 -41.45
N PRO A 75 -39.72 -3.47 -41.71
CA PRO A 75 -40.71 -3.19 -42.75
C PRO A 75 -40.15 -3.35 -44.18
N GLN A 76 -38.85 -3.12 -44.38
CA GLN A 76 -38.19 -3.34 -45.68
C GLN A 76 -38.02 -4.82 -45.98
N TYR A 77 -37.67 -5.62 -44.96
CA TYR A 77 -37.57 -7.08 -45.07
C TYR A 77 -38.93 -7.72 -45.39
N SER A 78 -39.99 -7.23 -44.73
CA SER A 78 -41.37 -7.68 -44.98
C SER A 78 -41.88 -7.33 -46.38
N ARG A 79 -41.46 -6.18 -46.95
CA ARG A 79 -41.79 -5.82 -48.35
C ARG A 79 -41.03 -6.68 -49.37
N LEU A 80 -39.76 -7.01 -49.11
CA LEU A 80 -38.94 -7.88 -49.97
C LEU A 80 -39.43 -9.33 -50.01
N THR A 81 -39.93 -9.85 -48.89
CA THR A 81 -40.49 -11.21 -48.81
C THR A 81 -41.92 -11.29 -49.38
N GLY A 82 -42.70 -10.21 -49.29
CA GLY A 82 -44.03 -10.12 -49.89
C GLY A 82 -44.05 -10.05 -51.43
N GLU A 83 -42.97 -9.59 -52.07
CA GLU A 83 -42.86 -9.51 -53.54
C GLU A 83 -42.53 -10.88 -54.20
N TYR A 84 -42.04 -11.89 -53.47
CA TYR A 84 -41.69 -13.21 -54.02
C TYR A 84 -42.82 -14.26 -53.98
N VAL A 85 -43.90 -14.03 -53.23
CA VAL A 85 -44.97 -15.03 -53.00
C VAL A 85 -46.16 -14.88 -53.97
N LYS A 86 -46.12 -13.92 -54.92
CA LYS A 86 -47.25 -13.60 -55.82
C LYS A 86 -47.09 -14.07 -57.27
N SER A 87 -46.56 -15.28 -57.49
CA SER A 87 -46.52 -15.91 -58.83
C SER A 87 -47.14 -17.32 -58.82
N ASP A 88 -48.41 -17.39 -59.22
CA ASP A 88 -49.24 -18.52 -59.72
C ASP A 88 -49.45 -19.85 -58.95
N PRO A 89 -50.74 -20.29 -58.87
CA PRO A 89 -51.08 -21.70 -59.11
C PRO A 89 -52.24 -21.85 -60.12
N SER A 90 -52.04 -22.64 -61.19
CA SER A 90 -53.07 -22.96 -62.20
C SER A 90 -53.07 -24.45 -62.60
N LYS A 91 -54.26 -25.07 -62.47
CA LYS A 91 -54.84 -26.26 -63.14
C LYS A 91 -54.39 -27.68 -62.72
N VAL A 92 -55.24 -28.54 -62.11
CA VAL A 92 -56.38 -29.38 -62.62
C VAL A 92 -55.99 -30.14 -63.92
N ASP A 93 -56.01 -31.47 -64.07
CA ASP A 93 -57.09 -32.44 -63.83
C ASP A 93 -56.58 -33.88 -63.56
N LYS A 94 -57.35 -34.62 -62.76
CA LYS A 94 -57.14 -36.01 -62.37
C LYS A 94 -58.49 -36.72 -62.55
N MET A 95 -58.61 -37.64 -63.50
CA MET A 95 -59.75 -38.55 -63.57
C MET A 95 -59.35 -39.87 -64.25
N SER A 96 -59.54 -40.96 -63.52
CA SER A 96 -59.51 -42.34 -63.99
C SER A 96 -60.94 -42.88 -63.98
N SER A 97 -61.29 -43.54 -65.10
CA SER A 97 -62.09 -44.77 -65.26
C SER A 97 -63.37 -44.99 -64.44
N ALA A 98 -64.47 -45.32 -65.14
CA ALA A 98 -65.19 -46.61 -64.99
C ALA A 98 -66.39 -46.79 -65.96
N SER A 99 -66.53 -48.03 -66.45
CA SER A 99 -67.75 -48.78 -66.79
C SER A 99 -68.41 -48.71 -68.19
N SER A 100 -68.23 -49.83 -68.92
CA SER A 100 -69.23 -50.77 -69.50
C SER A 100 -70.62 -50.29 -69.96
N SER A 101 -71.04 -50.65 -71.19
CA SER A 101 -72.26 -51.43 -71.51
C SER A 101 -72.54 -51.49 -73.03
N SER A 102 -73.18 -52.58 -73.46
CA SER A 102 -73.55 -53.01 -74.82
C SER A 102 -74.64 -52.17 -75.52
N SER A 103 -74.64 -52.13 -76.86
CA SER A 103 -75.81 -52.53 -77.68
C SER A 103 -75.65 -52.20 -79.18
N GLU A 104 -76.36 -53.00 -79.98
CA GLU A 104 -76.35 -53.10 -81.43
C GLU A 104 -77.14 -52.00 -82.15
N SER A 105 -76.83 -51.78 -83.44
CA SER A 105 -77.86 -51.48 -84.45
C SER A 105 -77.31 -51.57 -85.87
N GLU A 106 -77.91 -52.46 -86.66
CA GLU A 106 -77.88 -52.48 -88.12
C GLU A 106 -78.65 -51.27 -88.69
N TYR A 107 -78.22 -50.74 -89.83
CA TYR A 107 -78.95 -49.70 -90.58
C TYR A 107 -79.28 -50.21 -91.98
N PHE A 108 -80.48 -50.75 -92.13
CA PHE A 108 -81.22 -50.82 -93.40
C PHE A 108 -82.10 -49.56 -93.51
N SER A 109 -82.12 -48.91 -94.66
CA SER A 109 -83.18 -47.99 -95.06
C SER A 109 -83.61 -48.35 -96.48
N ALA A 110 -84.83 -48.86 -96.59
CA ALA A 110 -85.60 -48.97 -97.81
C ALA A 110 -86.68 -47.89 -97.78
N GLU A 111 -86.88 -47.20 -98.89
CA GLU A 111 -88.11 -46.45 -99.18
C GLU A 111 -88.49 -46.78 -100.62
N GLU A 112 -89.71 -47.28 -100.78
CA GLU A 112 -90.37 -47.65 -102.03
C GLU A 112 -90.71 -46.41 -102.85
N THR A 113 -90.75 -46.54 -104.19
CA THR A 113 -91.80 -45.85 -104.97
C THR A 113 -92.05 -46.55 -106.31
N ASP A 114 -93.26 -47.09 -106.44
CA ASP A 114 -93.93 -47.45 -107.69
C ASP A 114 -94.21 -46.19 -108.54
N TYR A 115 -93.98 -46.27 -109.86
CA TYR A 115 -94.77 -45.47 -110.81
C TYR A 115 -94.87 -46.16 -112.18
N TYR A 116 -96.11 -46.35 -112.60
CA TYR A 116 -96.57 -46.90 -113.88
C TYR A 116 -96.09 -46.10 -115.10
N SER A 117 -95.93 -46.79 -116.23
CA SER A 117 -96.27 -46.27 -117.57
C SER A 117 -96.63 -47.43 -118.48
N ASP A 118 -97.91 -47.48 -118.86
CA ASP A 118 -98.50 -48.34 -119.89
C ASP A 118 -99.22 -47.43 -120.91
N ILE A 119 -99.65 -47.99 -122.05
CA ILE A 119 -100.36 -47.42 -123.24
C ILE A 119 -99.42 -47.28 -124.47
N SER A 120 -99.33 -48.28 -125.36
CA SER A 120 -100.26 -48.76 -126.42
C SER A 120 -100.25 -47.92 -127.72
N ASP A 121 -100.06 -48.54 -128.90
CA ASP A 121 -101.16 -48.99 -129.80
C ASP A 121 -100.76 -49.07 -131.31
N SER A 122 -101.53 -49.91 -132.03
CA SER A 122 -101.75 -50.07 -133.48
C SER A 122 -100.86 -51.04 -134.27
N ASN A 123 -101.37 -51.99 -135.08
CA ASN A 123 -102.68 -52.59 -135.42
C ASN A 123 -102.33 -53.69 -136.49
N GLN A 124 -103.00 -54.83 -136.68
CA GLN A 124 -104.29 -54.98 -137.37
C GLN A 124 -104.88 -56.42 -137.25
N LYS A 125 -106.21 -56.44 -137.07
CA LYS A 125 -107.29 -57.47 -137.04
C LYS A 125 -107.62 -58.12 -138.42
N PRO A 126 -108.74 -58.86 -138.69
CA PRO A 126 -109.62 -59.80 -137.92
C PRO A 126 -110.13 -61.07 -138.71
N PHE A 127 -110.90 -61.94 -138.02
CA PHE A 127 -111.87 -63.01 -138.44
C PHE A 127 -113.11 -62.49 -139.24
N PRO A 128 -114.24 -63.22 -139.60
CA PRO A 128 -114.66 -64.67 -139.63
C PRO A 128 -115.60 -65.16 -140.83
N ARG A 129 -115.94 -66.48 -140.82
CA ARG A 129 -117.20 -67.26 -141.14
C ARG A 129 -118.04 -67.16 -142.46
N GLU A 130 -118.22 -68.36 -143.06
CA GLU A 130 -119.40 -69.09 -143.63
C GLU A 130 -120.59 -68.39 -144.33
N THR A 131 -121.02 -68.92 -145.50
CA THR A 131 -122.46 -69.14 -145.89
C THR A 131 -122.61 -70.09 -147.10
N GLU A 132 -123.58 -71.01 -147.08
CA GLU A 132 -124.04 -71.92 -148.17
C GLU A 132 -125.22 -71.33 -149.02
N PRO A 133 -126.09 -72.10 -149.75
CA PRO A 133 -125.98 -72.67 -151.12
C PRO A 133 -127.18 -72.31 -152.07
N SER A 134 -127.21 -72.83 -153.33
CA SER A 134 -128.36 -73.49 -154.04
C SER A 134 -128.49 -73.30 -155.59
N THR A 135 -128.37 -74.43 -156.33
CA THR A 135 -129.15 -75.00 -157.48
C THR A 135 -129.70 -74.21 -158.70
N LEU A 136 -129.49 -74.71 -159.95
CA LEU A 136 -130.49 -75.33 -160.89
C LEU A 136 -129.92 -75.65 -162.32
N GLU A 137 -130.60 -76.54 -163.06
CA GLU A 137 -130.11 -77.51 -164.09
C GLU A 137 -129.99 -77.08 -165.59
N LEU A 138 -129.24 -77.86 -166.42
CA LEU A 138 -129.73 -78.50 -167.69
C LEU A 138 -128.77 -79.61 -168.28
N ARG A 139 -129.37 -80.78 -168.58
CA ARG A 139 -129.14 -81.97 -169.48
C ARG A 139 -127.77 -82.43 -170.11
N ASN A 140 -127.69 -83.77 -170.29
CA ASN A 140 -126.76 -84.72 -170.99
C ASN A 140 -125.45 -85.24 -170.28
N PRO A 141 -125.23 -86.57 -170.08
CA PRO A 141 -124.27 -87.08 -169.06
C PRO A 141 -122.85 -87.54 -169.45
N GLU A 142 -122.46 -87.88 -170.69
CA GLU A 142 -121.15 -88.58 -170.89
C GLU A 142 -119.88 -87.70 -170.96
N LEU A 143 -119.99 -86.39 -171.20
CA LEU A 143 -118.83 -85.49 -171.25
C LEU A 143 -118.36 -84.97 -169.86
N ARG A 144 -119.14 -85.17 -168.78
CA ARG A 144 -118.92 -84.52 -167.47
C ARG A 144 -117.83 -85.15 -166.60
N VAL A 145 -117.64 -86.47 -166.66
CA VAL A 145 -116.72 -87.19 -165.75
C VAL A 145 -115.25 -86.83 -166.03
N LYS A 146 -114.89 -86.67 -167.30
CA LYS A 146 -113.51 -86.37 -167.70
C LYS A 146 -113.09 -84.93 -167.35
N GLN A 147 -114.04 -83.99 -167.40
CA GLN A 147 -113.82 -82.60 -167.01
C GLN A 147 -113.57 -82.49 -165.49
N LEU A 148 -114.31 -83.25 -164.67
CA LEU A 148 -114.25 -83.18 -163.21
C LEU A 148 -112.91 -83.69 -162.64
N LEU A 149 -112.38 -84.80 -163.18
CA LEU A 149 -111.09 -85.34 -162.75
C LEU A 149 -109.92 -84.39 -163.06
N PHE A 150 -109.98 -83.70 -164.21
CA PHE A 150 -108.94 -82.74 -164.58
C PHE A 150 -108.96 -81.52 -163.63
N THR A 151 -110.15 -81.05 -163.23
CA THR A 151 -110.28 -79.95 -162.27
C THR A 151 -109.80 -80.31 -160.86
N GLN A 152 -110.11 -81.51 -160.36
CA GLN A 152 -109.63 -81.94 -159.03
C GLN A 152 -108.11 -82.10 -158.97
N ASN A 153 -107.49 -82.68 -160.00
CA ASN A 153 -106.02 -82.82 -160.03
C ASN A 153 -105.31 -81.46 -160.10
N ALA A 154 -105.88 -80.50 -160.83
CA ALA A 154 -105.36 -79.14 -160.86
C ALA A 154 -105.44 -78.45 -159.47
N ASP A 155 -106.53 -78.65 -158.73
CA ASP A 155 -106.69 -78.10 -157.39
C ASP A 155 -105.79 -78.76 -156.34
N LEU A 156 -105.60 -80.08 -156.41
CA LEU A 156 -104.64 -80.77 -155.54
C LEU A 156 -103.21 -80.27 -155.79
N HIS A 157 -102.80 -80.09 -157.05
CA HIS A 157 -101.49 -79.52 -157.37
C HIS A 157 -101.35 -78.08 -156.87
N ARG A 158 -102.39 -77.25 -157.01
CA ARG A 158 -102.43 -75.90 -156.42
C ARG A 158 -102.22 -75.96 -154.91
N ARG A 159 -102.92 -76.88 -154.23
CA ARG A 159 -102.84 -77.02 -152.77
C ARG A 159 -101.46 -77.52 -152.31
N ILE A 160 -100.87 -78.47 -153.04
CA ILE A 160 -99.50 -78.94 -152.79
C ILE A 160 -98.51 -77.79 -152.96
N PHE A 161 -98.66 -76.98 -154.01
CA PHE A 161 -97.82 -75.82 -154.24
C PHE A 161 -97.97 -74.78 -153.12
N GLU A 162 -99.20 -74.47 -152.69
CA GLU A 162 -99.47 -73.58 -151.54
C GLU A 162 -98.83 -74.10 -150.25
N LEU A 163 -98.97 -75.40 -149.95
CA LEU A 163 -98.36 -76.02 -148.79
C LEU A 163 -96.84 -75.97 -148.86
N GLN A 164 -96.25 -76.12 -150.05
CA GLN A 164 -94.80 -76.02 -150.22
C GLN A 164 -94.30 -74.58 -150.06
N VAL A 165 -95.07 -73.60 -150.54
CA VAL A 165 -94.78 -72.17 -150.29
C VAL A 165 -94.89 -71.86 -148.80
N LEU A 166 -95.91 -72.35 -148.11
CA LEU A 166 -96.09 -72.16 -146.67
C LEU A 166 -95.00 -72.88 -145.87
N LEU A 167 -94.60 -74.09 -146.26
CA LEU A 167 -93.50 -74.83 -145.64
C LEU A 167 -92.18 -74.09 -145.83
N ASN A 168 -91.92 -73.55 -147.01
CA ASN A 168 -90.71 -72.76 -147.27
C ASN A 168 -90.71 -71.44 -146.48
N LYS A 169 -91.86 -70.77 -146.35
CA LYS A 169 -92.03 -69.59 -145.49
C LYS A 169 -91.80 -69.94 -144.01
N SER A 170 -92.43 -71.02 -143.53
CA SER A 170 -92.26 -71.57 -142.19
C SER A 170 -90.80 -71.90 -141.91
N LYS A 171 -90.14 -72.63 -142.82
CA LYS A 171 -88.71 -72.96 -142.75
C LYS A 171 -87.84 -71.70 -142.70
N GLY A 172 -88.18 -70.68 -143.48
CA GLY A 172 -87.55 -69.35 -143.40
C GLY A 172 -87.73 -68.71 -142.03
N THR A 173 -88.95 -68.73 -141.46
CA THR A 173 -89.21 -68.17 -140.12
C THR A 173 -88.51 -68.93 -139.00
N VAL A 174 -88.45 -70.27 -139.08
CA VAL A 174 -87.70 -71.12 -138.13
C VAL A 174 -86.22 -70.80 -138.23
N SER A 175 -85.68 -70.62 -139.43
CA SER A 175 -84.27 -70.22 -139.63
C SER A 175 -83.97 -68.85 -138.99
N VAL A 176 -84.87 -67.87 -139.12
CA VAL A 176 -84.72 -66.55 -138.48
C VAL A 176 -84.81 -66.65 -136.95
N LEU A 177 -85.75 -67.43 -136.41
CA LEU A 177 -85.87 -67.63 -134.96
C LEU A 177 -84.66 -68.38 -134.38
N GLN A 178 -84.14 -69.36 -135.11
CA GLN A 178 -82.93 -70.09 -134.73
C GLN A 178 -81.71 -69.14 -134.69
N GLY A 179 -81.58 -68.21 -135.66
CA GLY A 179 -80.55 -67.18 -135.61
C GLY A 179 -80.71 -66.19 -134.44
N LYS A 180 -81.95 -65.79 -134.10
CA LYS A 180 -82.22 -64.94 -132.93
C LYS A 180 -81.93 -65.66 -131.61
N LEU A 181 -82.24 -66.95 -131.52
CA LEU A 181 -81.92 -67.76 -130.36
C LEU A 181 -80.41 -67.88 -130.20
N GLN A 182 -79.69 -68.21 -131.28
CA GLN A 182 -78.22 -68.31 -131.27
C GLN A 182 -77.56 -66.98 -130.86
N THR A 183 -77.99 -65.85 -131.42
CA THR A 183 -77.43 -64.54 -131.05
C THR A 183 -77.72 -64.16 -129.60
N ASN A 184 -78.86 -64.57 -129.03
CA ASN A 184 -79.17 -64.37 -127.61
C ASN A 184 -78.33 -65.31 -126.73
N GLU A 185 -78.19 -66.58 -127.10
CA GLU A 185 -77.30 -67.54 -126.43
C GLU A 185 -75.86 -67.01 -126.41
N ASP A 186 -75.33 -66.58 -127.55
CA ASP A 186 -73.98 -65.98 -127.66
C ASP A 186 -73.86 -64.71 -126.80
N ARG A 187 -74.89 -63.85 -126.79
CA ARG A 187 -74.93 -62.63 -125.95
C ARG A 187 -74.96 -62.96 -124.46
N SER A 188 -75.75 -63.94 -124.05
CA SER A 188 -75.86 -64.38 -122.66
C SER A 188 -74.59 -65.09 -122.22
N ALA A 189 -73.99 -65.92 -123.07
CA ALA A 189 -72.70 -66.57 -122.85
C ALA A 189 -71.57 -65.52 -122.72
N SER A 190 -71.58 -64.49 -123.57
CA SER A 190 -70.66 -63.35 -123.46
C SER A 190 -70.85 -62.61 -122.14
N LYS A 191 -72.09 -62.35 -121.71
CA LYS A 191 -72.38 -61.69 -120.43
C LYS A 191 -71.97 -62.55 -119.23
N ILE A 192 -72.21 -63.86 -119.28
CA ILE A 192 -71.75 -64.81 -118.25
C ILE A 192 -70.22 -64.84 -118.20
N ALA A 193 -69.54 -64.84 -119.36
CA ALA A 193 -68.08 -64.79 -119.42
C ALA A 193 -67.52 -63.49 -118.82
N GLU A 194 -68.12 -62.34 -119.12
CA GLU A 194 -67.76 -61.05 -118.53
C GLU A 194 -67.97 -61.04 -117.00
N LEU A 195 -69.12 -61.53 -116.52
CA LEU A 195 -69.40 -61.64 -115.08
C LEU A 195 -68.44 -62.60 -114.39
N MET A 196 -68.10 -63.74 -115.00
CA MET A 196 -67.10 -64.68 -114.47
C MET A 196 -65.71 -64.04 -114.40
N ALA A 197 -65.32 -63.27 -115.42
CA ALA A 197 -64.04 -62.54 -115.39
C ALA A 197 -64.04 -61.53 -114.23
N ARG A 198 -65.13 -60.78 -114.05
CA ARG A 198 -65.26 -59.82 -112.96
C ARG A 198 -65.26 -60.48 -111.58
N ILE A 199 -65.91 -61.62 -111.40
CA ILE A 199 -65.87 -62.40 -110.15
C ILE A 199 -64.43 -62.83 -109.85
N ARG A 200 -63.70 -63.37 -110.84
CA ARG A 200 -62.29 -63.78 -110.67
C ARG A 200 -61.38 -62.62 -110.29
N GLU A 201 -61.57 -61.44 -110.90
CA GLU A 201 -60.85 -60.22 -110.53
C GLU A 201 -61.11 -59.81 -109.08
N LEU A 202 -62.39 -59.74 -108.69
CA LEU A 202 -62.78 -59.39 -107.31
C LEU A 202 -62.27 -60.41 -106.30
N GLU A 203 -62.28 -61.71 -106.62
CA GLU A 203 -61.70 -62.75 -105.78
C GLU A 203 -60.18 -62.58 -105.62
N HIS A 204 -59.47 -62.23 -106.70
CA HIS A 204 -58.05 -61.96 -106.67
C HIS A 204 -57.72 -60.69 -105.87
N GLU A 205 -58.50 -59.63 -106.05
CA GLU A 205 -58.40 -58.39 -105.27
C GLU A 205 -58.64 -58.67 -103.78
N ALA A 206 -59.69 -59.41 -103.43
CA ALA A 206 -59.98 -59.81 -102.05
C ALA A 206 -58.87 -60.67 -101.44
N LYS A 207 -58.20 -61.54 -102.22
CA LYS A 207 -57.02 -62.29 -101.76
C LYS A 207 -55.85 -61.35 -101.51
N THR A 208 -55.54 -60.46 -102.45
CA THR A 208 -54.47 -59.47 -102.31
C THR A 208 -54.69 -58.58 -101.09
N MET A 209 -55.87 -58.01 -100.91
CA MET A 209 -56.22 -57.16 -99.77
C MET A 209 -56.13 -57.93 -98.45
N ARG A 210 -56.55 -59.20 -98.40
CA ARG A 210 -56.36 -60.05 -97.21
C ARG A 210 -54.88 -60.25 -96.87
N THR A 211 -54.02 -60.50 -97.86
CA THR A 211 -52.58 -60.63 -97.61
C THR A 211 -51.94 -59.31 -97.16
N GLN A 212 -52.34 -58.18 -97.75
CA GLN A 212 -51.86 -56.86 -97.35
C GLN A 212 -52.32 -56.49 -95.93
N LYS A 213 -53.59 -56.75 -95.60
CA LYS A 213 -54.14 -56.57 -94.25
C LYS A 213 -53.34 -57.38 -93.23
N GLY A 214 -53.11 -58.68 -93.47
CA GLY A 214 -52.31 -59.52 -92.58
C GLY A 214 -50.87 -59.02 -92.40
N LYS A 215 -50.21 -58.56 -93.47
CA LYS A 215 -48.87 -57.92 -93.39
C LYS A 215 -48.88 -56.64 -92.55
N SER A 216 -49.92 -55.81 -92.69
CA SER A 216 -50.05 -54.57 -91.94
C SER A 216 -50.36 -54.82 -90.46
N GLU A 217 -51.25 -55.76 -90.14
CA GLU A 217 -51.57 -56.19 -88.77
C GLU A 217 -50.34 -56.75 -88.07
N GLU A 218 -49.57 -57.59 -88.75
CA GLU A 218 -48.32 -58.15 -88.24
C GLU A 218 -47.26 -57.07 -87.98
N LYS A 219 -47.18 -56.05 -88.84
CA LYS A 219 -46.31 -54.87 -88.60
C LYS A 219 -46.76 -54.09 -87.37
N ILE A 220 -48.06 -53.85 -87.22
CA ILE A 220 -48.64 -53.18 -86.05
C ILE A 220 -48.35 -54.00 -84.78
N ARG A 221 -48.53 -55.33 -84.84
CA ARG A 221 -48.26 -56.24 -83.72
C ARG A 221 -46.80 -56.17 -83.29
N ARG A 222 -45.85 -56.26 -84.23
CA ARG A 222 -44.41 -56.14 -83.96
C ARG A 222 -44.05 -54.79 -83.35
N ASN A 223 -44.51 -53.69 -83.95
CA ASN A 223 -44.28 -52.35 -83.44
C ASN A 223 -44.86 -52.18 -82.02
N ARG A 224 -46.03 -52.75 -81.75
CA ARG A 224 -46.65 -52.71 -80.42
C ARG A 224 -45.85 -53.51 -79.40
N SER A 225 -45.35 -54.70 -79.76
CA SER A 225 -44.49 -55.48 -78.86
C SER A 225 -43.15 -54.79 -78.59
N GLU A 226 -42.57 -54.16 -79.61
CA GLU A 226 -41.32 -53.39 -79.47
C GLU A 226 -41.53 -52.18 -78.56
N ALA A 227 -42.61 -51.42 -78.77
CA ALA A 227 -42.97 -50.28 -77.91
C ALA A 227 -43.26 -50.71 -76.45
N LEU A 228 -43.88 -51.89 -76.25
CA LEU A 228 -44.10 -52.43 -74.90
C LEU A 228 -42.79 -52.81 -74.21
N ASN A 229 -41.86 -53.43 -74.94
CA ASN A 229 -40.55 -53.76 -74.42
C ASN A 229 -39.74 -52.50 -74.08
N GLN A 230 -39.73 -51.50 -74.96
CA GLN A 230 -39.09 -50.21 -74.69
C GLN A 230 -39.69 -49.52 -73.46
N LYS A 231 -41.02 -49.55 -73.31
CA LYS A 231 -41.68 -49.03 -72.11
C LYS A 231 -41.21 -49.75 -70.85
N LYS A 232 -41.14 -51.08 -70.88
CA LYS A 232 -40.65 -51.89 -69.76
C LYS A 232 -39.20 -51.54 -69.42
N ASP A 233 -38.33 -51.40 -70.41
CA ASP A 233 -36.93 -51.02 -70.21
C ASP A 233 -36.82 -49.62 -69.58
N PHE A 234 -37.66 -48.67 -70.00
CA PHE A 234 -37.74 -47.35 -69.36
C PHE A 234 -38.29 -47.41 -67.93
N ASP A 235 -39.32 -48.22 -67.66
CA ASP A 235 -39.87 -48.43 -66.32
C ASP A 235 -38.79 -49.03 -65.38
N ASP A 236 -38.02 -50.01 -65.85
CA ASP A 236 -36.91 -50.61 -65.11
C ASP A 236 -35.79 -49.59 -64.83
N GLN A 237 -35.45 -48.74 -65.82
CA GLN A 237 -34.50 -47.63 -65.62
C GLN A 237 -35.01 -46.59 -64.61
N ILE A 238 -36.27 -46.20 -64.68
CA ILE A 238 -36.90 -45.25 -63.75
C ILE A 238 -36.85 -45.83 -62.32
N ASN A 239 -37.19 -47.10 -62.15
CA ASN A 239 -37.14 -47.76 -60.85
C ASN A 239 -35.71 -47.81 -60.29
N ALA A 240 -34.71 -48.12 -61.13
CA ALA A 240 -33.30 -48.08 -60.74
C ALA A 240 -32.85 -46.67 -60.34
N MET A 241 -33.23 -45.64 -61.10
CA MET A 241 -32.95 -44.24 -60.76
C MET A 241 -33.61 -43.82 -59.46
N GLN A 242 -34.87 -44.21 -59.24
CA GLN A 242 -35.60 -43.91 -58.01
C GLN A 242 -34.92 -44.54 -56.79
N HIS A 243 -34.51 -45.80 -56.89
CA HIS A 243 -33.74 -46.48 -55.84
C HIS A 243 -32.41 -45.78 -55.54
N MET A 244 -31.68 -45.33 -56.58
CA MET A 244 -30.45 -44.56 -56.39
C MET A 244 -30.71 -43.21 -55.71
N LEU A 245 -31.78 -42.50 -56.09
CA LEU A 245 -32.17 -41.24 -55.46
C LEU A 245 -32.52 -41.44 -53.98
N ASP A 246 -33.28 -42.47 -53.64
CA ASP A 246 -33.64 -42.77 -52.25
C ASP A 246 -32.40 -43.16 -51.43
N SER A 247 -31.47 -43.93 -52.02
CA SER A 247 -30.18 -44.25 -51.39
C SER A 247 -29.34 -43.00 -51.11
N VAL A 248 -29.16 -42.12 -52.09
CA VAL A 248 -28.42 -40.84 -51.93
C VAL A 248 -29.11 -39.94 -50.91
N ARG A 249 -30.44 -39.88 -50.92
CA ARG A 249 -31.23 -39.11 -49.96
C ARG A 249 -31.02 -39.62 -48.53
N ASN A 250 -31.01 -40.93 -48.33
CA ASN A 250 -30.77 -41.53 -47.02
C ASN A 250 -29.33 -41.30 -46.56
N HIS A 251 -28.35 -41.46 -47.44
CA HIS A 251 -26.95 -41.16 -47.11
C HIS A 251 -26.74 -39.68 -46.75
N SER A 252 -27.41 -38.76 -47.46
CA SER A 252 -27.37 -37.33 -47.16
C SER A 252 -27.95 -37.02 -45.77
N LYS A 253 -29.07 -37.65 -45.40
CA LYS A 253 -29.65 -37.51 -44.04
C LYS A 253 -28.70 -38.06 -42.96
N GLU A 254 -28.08 -39.22 -43.20
CA GLU A 254 -27.13 -39.81 -42.25
C GLU A 254 -25.91 -38.90 -42.03
N LEU A 255 -25.36 -38.34 -43.11
CA LEU A 255 -24.25 -37.39 -43.03
C LEU A 255 -24.65 -36.11 -42.27
N GLU A 256 -25.85 -35.60 -42.48
CA GLU A 256 -26.37 -34.43 -41.76
C GLU A 256 -26.46 -34.71 -40.25
N VAL A 257 -26.93 -35.89 -39.87
CA VAL A 257 -26.96 -36.32 -38.45
C VAL A 257 -25.54 -36.45 -37.87
N GLN A 258 -24.58 -37.01 -38.62
CA GLN A 258 -23.20 -37.11 -38.17
C GLN A 258 -22.52 -35.74 -38.01
N LEU A 259 -22.77 -34.82 -38.94
CA LEU A 259 -22.30 -33.45 -38.83
C LEU A 259 -22.88 -32.76 -37.60
N GLU A 260 -24.16 -32.95 -37.29
CA GLU A 260 -24.76 -32.34 -36.11
C GLU A 260 -24.23 -32.95 -34.81
N ARG A 261 -24.02 -34.28 -34.76
CA ARG A 261 -23.38 -34.93 -33.60
C ARG A 261 -21.97 -34.39 -33.36
N THR A 262 -21.13 -34.36 -34.39
CA THR A 262 -19.76 -33.84 -34.29
C THR A 262 -19.73 -32.34 -33.95
N ARG A 263 -20.70 -31.55 -34.43
CA ARG A 263 -20.87 -30.14 -34.05
C ARG A 263 -21.18 -29.99 -32.57
N VAL A 264 -22.10 -30.79 -32.04
CA VAL A 264 -22.47 -30.78 -30.61
C VAL A 264 -21.30 -31.25 -29.75
N GLU A 265 -20.63 -32.34 -30.11
CA GLU A 265 -19.45 -32.85 -29.41
C GLU A 265 -18.31 -31.83 -29.39
N ALA A 266 -18.04 -31.17 -30.52
CA ALA A 266 -17.05 -30.10 -30.60
C ALA A 266 -17.45 -28.89 -29.74
N SER A 267 -18.73 -28.51 -29.74
CA SER A 267 -19.24 -27.41 -28.92
C SER A 267 -19.12 -27.72 -27.43
N GLN A 268 -19.46 -28.95 -27.02
CA GLN A 268 -19.32 -29.42 -25.65
C GLN A 268 -17.84 -29.41 -25.23
N SER A 269 -16.96 -29.99 -26.05
CA SER A 269 -15.51 -30.00 -25.77
C SER A 269 -14.94 -28.58 -25.66
N CYS A 270 -15.41 -27.63 -26.47
CA CYS A 270 -15.04 -26.23 -26.35
C CYS A 270 -15.56 -25.58 -25.05
N SER A 271 -16.76 -25.93 -24.60
CA SER A 271 -17.31 -25.48 -23.32
C SER A 271 -16.49 -25.99 -22.15
N ASP A 272 -16.21 -27.30 -22.12
CA ASP A 272 -15.43 -27.95 -21.05
C ASP A 272 -14.03 -27.34 -20.95
N LEU A 273 -13.35 -27.11 -22.09
CA LEU A 273 -12.06 -26.43 -22.15
C LEU A 273 -12.14 -24.96 -21.69
N ALA A 274 -13.25 -24.28 -21.95
CA ALA A 274 -13.45 -22.90 -21.49
C ALA A 274 -13.60 -22.83 -19.96
N GLU A 275 -14.35 -23.75 -19.37
CA GLU A 275 -14.50 -23.89 -17.92
C GLU A 275 -13.17 -24.26 -17.24
N GLU A 276 -12.42 -25.20 -17.81
CA GLU A 276 -11.10 -25.59 -17.29
C GLU A 276 -10.11 -24.41 -17.34
N LYS A 277 -10.10 -23.67 -18.45
CA LYS A 277 -9.31 -22.44 -18.59
C LYS A 277 -9.71 -21.39 -17.54
N GLU A 278 -11.00 -21.22 -17.27
CA GLU A 278 -11.47 -20.27 -16.26
C GLU A 278 -11.04 -20.68 -14.85
N CYS A 279 -11.07 -21.97 -14.53
CA CYS A 279 -10.55 -22.53 -13.28
C CYS A 279 -9.04 -22.28 -13.12
N PHE A 280 -8.24 -22.55 -14.17
CA PHE A 280 -6.80 -22.25 -14.14
C PHE A 280 -6.52 -20.76 -13.97
N LEU A 281 -7.27 -19.90 -14.66
CA LEU A 281 -7.14 -18.44 -14.50
C LEU A 281 -7.48 -17.99 -13.08
N ALA A 282 -8.51 -18.57 -12.45
CA ALA A 282 -8.83 -18.30 -11.05
C ALA A 282 -7.68 -18.72 -10.11
N ARG A 283 -7.09 -19.90 -10.33
CA ARG A 283 -5.95 -20.37 -9.55
C ARG A 283 -4.70 -19.51 -9.73
N ILE A 284 -4.42 -19.05 -10.94
CA ILE A 284 -3.30 -18.12 -11.21
C ILE A 284 -3.49 -16.83 -10.42
N ARG A 285 -4.68 -16.22 -10.46
CA ARG A 285 -4.97 -14.99 -9.70
C ARG A 285 -4.83 -15.18 -8.19
N GLU A 286 -5.26 -16.33 -7.66
CA GLU A 286 -5.09 -16.66 -6.24
C GLU A 286 -3.61 -16.74 -5.85
N LEU A 287 -2.80 -17.42 -6.66
CA LEU A 287 -1.35 -17.53 -6.44
C LEU A 287 -0.63 -16.19 -6.57
N GLU A 288 -1.05 -15.32 -7.49
CA GLU A 288 -0.54 -13.95 -7.62
C GLU A 288 -0.82 -13.14 -6.34
N LEU A 289 -2.04 -13.22 -5.79
CA LEU A 289 -2.39 -12.56 -4.53
C LEU A 289 -1.61 -13.12 -3.32
N GLU A 290 -1.40 -14.45 -3.26
CA GLU A 290 -0.58 -15.06 -2.21
C GLU A 290 0.87 -14.60 -2.32
N LEU A 291 1.43 -14.57 -3.53
CA LEU A 291 2.79 -14.12 -3.79
C LEU A 291 2.98 -12.66 -3.38
N GLU A 292 2.06 -11.77 -3.74
CA GLU A 292 2.10 -10.38 -3.29
C GLU A 292 2.04 -10.25 -1.77
N SER A 293 1.18 -11.04 -1.10
CA SER A 293 1.12 -11.05 0.36
C SER A 293 2.43 -11.52 0.98
N ARG A 294 3.10 -12.51 0.38
CA ARG A 294 4.41 -12.99 0.83
C ARG A 294 5.49 -11.94 0.59
N CYS A 295 5.53 -11.29 -0.57
CA CYS A 295 6.45 -10.19 -0.85
C CYS A 295 6.31 -9.04 0.16
N ARG A 296 5.07 -8.64 0.50
CA ARG A 296 4.81 -7.64 1.54
C ARG A 296 5.37 -8.05 2.90
N LYS A 297 5.14 -9.30 3.31
CA LYS A 297 5.67 -9.85 4.58
C LYS A 297 7.20 -9.91 4.57
N GLN A 298 7.80 -10.34 3.46
CA GLN A 298 9.26 -10.40 3.30
C GLN A 298 9.87 -9.02 3.44
N HIS A 299 9.34 -8.01 2.75
CA HIS A 299 9.84 -6.65 2.84
C HIS A 299 9.74 -6.10 4.27
N HIS A 300 8.63 -6.34 4.98
CA HIS A 300 8.49 -5.94 6.38
C HIS A 300 9.53 -6.63 7.29
N LEU A 301 9.81 -7.92 7.06
CA LEU A 301 10.84 -8.63 7.83
C LEU A 301 12.25 -8.10 7.52
N GLU A 302 12.52 -7.77 6.26
CA GLU A 302 13.78 -7.18 5.81
C GLU A 302 14.00 -5.79 6.43
N ASP A 303 12.98 -4.92 6.44
CA ASP A 303 13.03 -3.62 7.12
C ASP A 303 13.30 -3.76 8.62
N ARG A 304 12.66 -4.73 9.27
CA ARG A 304 12.87 -5.00 10.69
C ARG A 304 14.27 -5.54 10.96
N ASN A 305 14.81 -6.36 10.06
CA ASN A 305 16.19 -6.85 10.16
C ASN A 305 17.19 -5.70 10.00
N ASN A 306 16.98 -4.83 9.01
CA ASN A 306 17.79 -3.63 8.79
C ASN A 306 17.75 -2.67 10.00
N GLU A 307 16.60 -2.52 10.66
CA GLU A 307 16.51 -1.73 11.91
C GLU A 307 17.31 -2.36 13.06
N LEU A 308 17.21 -3.69 13.21
CA LEU A 308 17.98 -4.40 14.23
C LEU A 308 19.47 -4.32 13.97
N GLU A 309 19.92 -4.46 12.72
CA GLU A 309 21.32 -4.27 12.33
C GLU A 309 21.82 -2.86 12.65
N ARG A 310 21.03 -1.82 12.31
CA ARG A 310 21.35 -0.43 12.67
C ARG A 310 21.40 -0.22 14.19
N ALA A 311 20.51 -0.85 14.95
CA ALA A 311 20.51 -0.79 16.41
C ALA A 311 21.73 -1.50 17.02
N MET A 312 22.10 -2.66 16.49
CA MET A 312 23.31 -3.39 16.92
C MET A 312 24.57 -2.58 16.63
N ALA A 313 24.68 -1.97 15.45
CA ALA A 313 25.81 -1.11 15.10
C ALA A 313 25.97 0.06 16.10
N ARG A 314 24.86 0.72 16.46
CA ARG A 314 24.85 1.78 17.50
C ARG A 314 25.35 1.28 18.85
N ARG A 315 24.86 0.12 19.31
CA ARG A 315 25.29 -0.48 20.59
C ARG A 315 26.76 -0.89 20.57
N VAL A 316 27.25 -1.43 19.47
CA VAL A 316 28.68 -1.77 19.30
C VAL A 316 29.54 -0.51 19.39
N GLN A 317 29.11 0.59 18.79
CA GLN A 317 29.81 1.87 18.90
C GLN A 317 29.81 2.39 20.35
N GLU A 318 28.66 2.38 21.03
CA GLU A 318 28.51 2.79 22.44
C GLU A 318 29.41 1.95 23.37
N ILE A 319 29.44 0.62 23.19
CA ILE A 319 30.34 -0.26 23.94
C ILE A 319 31.81 0.09 23.67
N SER A 320 32.15 0.43 22.43
CA SER A 320 33.52 0.80 22.07
C SER A 320 33.94 2.13 22.72
N GLU A 321 33.02 3.08 22.83
CA GLU A 321 33.22 4.34 23.55
C GLU A 321 33.39 4.11 25.05
N LEU A 322 32.48 3.38 25.70
CA LEU A 322 32.58 3.03 27.12
C LEU A 322 33.86 2.26 27.45
N ARG A 323 34.32 1.38 26.54
CA ARG A 323 35.60 0.68 26.72
C ARG A 323 36.79 1.63 26.70
N ARG A 324 36.75 2.67 25.87
CA ARG A 324 37.79 3.70 25.82
C ARG A 324 37.81 4.48 27.13
N ASP A 325 36.65 4.97 27.56
CA ASP A 325 36.52 5.71 28.82
C ASP A 325 36.99 4.87 30.01
N HIS A 326 36.64 3.58 30.05
CA HIS A 326 37.13 2.66 31.09
C HIS A 326 38.66 2.53 31.08
N GLU A 327 39.29 2.42 29.91
CA GLU A 327 40.76 2.35 29.83
C GLU A 327 41.40 3.67 30.27
N ASP A 328 40.84 4.81 29.87
CA ASP A 328 41.29 6.15 30.30
C ASP A 328 41.18 6.32 31.83
N PHE A 329 40.06 5.88 32.43
CA PHE A 329 39.89 5.89 33.89
C PHE A 329 40.86 4.96 34.59
N LYS A 330 41.10 3.78 34.03
CA LYS A 330 42.04 2.80 34.58
C LYS A 330 43.47 3.34 34.53
N GLU A 331 43.89 3.95 33.42
CA GLU A 331 45.18 4.62 33.29
C GLU A 331 45.30 5.80 34.26
N GLY A 332 44.24 6.60 34.38
CA GLY A 332 44.15 7.66 35.38
C GLY A 332 44.30 7.13 36.81
N ALA A 333 43.64 6.02 37.15
CA ALA A 333 43.75 5.39 38.46
C ALA A 333 45.16 4.83 38.73
N THR A 334 45.82 4.23 37.72
CA THR A 334 47.20 3.77 37.85
C THR A 334 48.17 4.94 38.05
N MET A 335 48.01 6.03 37.30
CA MET A 335 48.80 7.25 37.47
C MET A 335 48.64 7.85 38.88
N HIS A 336 47.41 7.91 39.40
CA HIS A 336 47.15 8.37 40.77
C HIS A 336 47.77 7.43 41.82
N ALA A 337 47.67 6.11 41.63
CA ALA A 337 48.28 5.14 42.52
C ALA A 337 49.82 5.26 42.56
N GLU A 338 50.45 5.47 41.41
CA GLU A 338 51.89 5.73 41.32
C GLU A 338 52.29 7.06 41.97
N ALA A 339 51.52 8.13 41.77
CA ALA A 339 51.76 9.43 42.43
C ALA A 339 51.62 9.33 43.95
N LEU A 340 50.60 8.61 44.45
CA LEU A 340 50.43 8.32 45.87
C LEU A 340 51.62 7.51 46.41
N LYS A 341 52.06 6.48 45.68
CA LYS A 341 53.24 5.69 46.06
C LYS A 341 54.49 6.56 46.17
N ALA A 342 54.71 7.48 45.23
CA ALA A 342 55.84 8.41 45.27
C ALA A 342 55.76 9.38 46.47
N LEU A 343 54.56 9.90 46.79
CA LEU A 343 54.35 10.74 47.98
C LEU A 343 54.60 9.97 49.28
N VAL A 344 54.16 8.71 49.36
CA VAL A 344 54.41 7.85 50.51
C VAL A 344 55.91 7.62 50.69
N GLU A 345 56.65 7.32 49.62
CA GLU A 345 58.11 7.18 49.70
C GLU A 345 58.79 8.49 50.14
N LYS A 346 58.32 9.65 49.66
CA LYS A 346 58.84 10.96 50.09
C LYS A 346 58.55 11.26 51.56
N LEU A 347 57.35 10.91 52.05
CA LEU A 347 57.01 11.03 53.46
C LEU A 347 57.88 10.09 54.30
N LYS A 348 58.10 8.86 53.83
CA LYS A 348 58.94 7.87 54.50
C LYS A 348 60.39 8.36 54.64
N THR A 349 60.98 8.95 53.61
CA THR A 349 62.32 9.55 53.72
C THR A 349 62.32 10.74 54.69
N SER A 350 61.31 11.61 54.64
CA SER A 350 61.20 12.73 55.58
C SER A 350 61.02 12.29 57.04
N VAL A 351 60.33 11.16 57.28
CA VAL A 351 60.18 10.58 58.61
C VAL A 351 61.53 10.09 59.11
N VAL A 352 62.30 9.37 58.29
CA VAL A 352 63.67 8.94 58.63
C VAL A 352 64.57 10.14 58.92
N ASP A 353 64.53 11.19 58.10
CA ASP A 353 65.30 12.41 58.35
C ASP A 353 64.89 13.05 59.68
N SER A 354 63.59 13.09 59.98
CA SER A 354 63.09 13.63 61.26
C SER A 354 63.49 12.76 62.45
N GLU A 355 63.49 11.44 62.33
CA GLU A 355 63.98 10.51 63.35
C GLU A 355 65.47 10.75 63.62
N GLU A 356 66.29 10.92 62.58
CA GLU A 356 67.71 11.24 62.74
C GLU A 356 67.93 12.60 63.44
N THR A 357 67.09 13.60 63.17
CA THR A 357 67.15 14.87 63.91
C THR A 357 66.71 14.73 65.36
N ILE A 358 65.71 13.88 65.64
CA ILE A 358 65.28 13.57 67.01
C ILE A 358 66.41 12.87 67.76
N ASP A 359 67.10 11.92 67.14
CA ASP A 359 68.25 11.22 67.73
C ASP A 359 69.37 12.20 68.08
N LYS A 360 69.74 13.09 67.14
CA LYS A 360 70.75 14.15 67.37
C LYS A 360 70.35 15.11 68.49
N LEU A 361 69.09 15.52 68.55
CA LEU A 361 68.58 16.38 69.62
C LEU A 361 68.59 15.65 70.97
N THR A 362 68.26 14.36 70.99
CA THR A 362 68.30 13.52 72.19
C THR A 362 69.72 13.42 72.72
N GLU A 363 70.71 13.15 71.85
CA GLU A 363 72.13 13.12 72.20
C GLU A 363 72.60 14.48 72.75
N CYS A 364 72.17 15.59 72.14
CA CYS A 364 72.51 16.93 72.63
C CYS A 364 71.90 17.22 74.01
N ILE A 365 70.66 16.78 74.27
CA ILE A 365 70.03 16.89 75.60
C ILE A 365 70.81 16.08 76.63
N GLU A 366 71.18 14.83 76.31
CA GLU A 366 71.98 13.99 77.21
C GLU A 366 73.34 14.62 77.52
N GLN A 367 73.98 15.24 76.53
CA GLN A 367 75.23 15.99 76.72
C GLN A 367 75.02 17.21 77.63
N MET A 368 74.00 18.03 77.36
CA MET A 368 73.68 19.19 78.21
C MET A 368 73.36 18.76 79.65
N ASP A 369 72.67 17.64 79.85
CA ASP A 369 72.38 17.11 81.17
C ASP A 369 73.64 16.60 81.89
N ALA A 370 74.61 16.05 81.16
CA ALA A 370 75.91 15.68 81.70
C ALA A 370 76.71 16.91 82.13
N GLU A 371 76.80 17.93 81.27
CA GLU A 371 77.44 19.22 81.58
C GLU A 371 76.79 19.90 82.80
N ASN A 372 75.45 19.92 82.87
CA ASN A 372 74.72 20.42 84.03
C ASN A 372 74.98 19.61 85.31
N ARG A 373 75.14 18.27 85.21
CA ARG A 373 75.53 17.42 86.34
C ARG A 373 76.94 17.73 86.83
N GLU A 374 77.90 17.90 85.93
CA GLU A 374 79.27 18.29 86.26
C GLU A 374 79.31 19.66 86.95
N ALA A 375 78.63 20.66 86.38
CA ALA A 375 78.54 22.00 86.96
C ALA A 375 77.91 21.97 88.36
N ARG A 376 76.92 21.11 88.60
CA ARG A 376 76.33 20.89 89.94
C ARG A 376 77.35 20.33 90.92
N ILE A 377 78.12 19.31 90.53
CA ILE A 377 79.15 18.72 91.37
C ILE A 377 80.21 19.77 91.72
N GLU A 378 80.69 20.54 90.74
CA GLU A 378 81.66 21.62 90.98
C GLU A 378 81.10 22.68 91.95
N TYR A 379 79.82 23.00 91.84
CA TYR A 379 79.15 23.91 92.76
C TYR A 379 79.07 23.33 94.18
N GLU A 380 78.72 22.06 94.32
CA GLU A 380 78.67 21.34 95.61
C GLU A 380 80.07 21.28 96.27
N GLU A 381 81.13 21.06 95.49
CA GLU A 381 82.52 21.09 95.98
C GLU A 381 82.94 22.49 96.46
N LYS A 382 82.61 23.53 95.69
CA LYS A 382 82.83 24.93 96.11
C LYS A 382 82.05 25.27 97.37
N GLU A 383 80.82 24.77 97.50
CA GLU A 383 80.01 24.94 98.71
C GLU A 383 80.65 24.27 99.93
N LEU A 384 81.19 23.05 99.77
CA LEU A 384 81.93 22.36 100.82
C LEU A 384 83.20 23.12 101.23
N MET A 385 83.97 23.60 100.27
CA MET A 385 85.13 24.48 100.51
C MET A 385 84.75 25.74 101.29
N LEU A 386 83.66 26.40 100.90
CA LEU A 386 83.14 27.57 101.61
C LEU A 386 82.71 27.22 103.03
N LYS A 387 82.00 26.11 103.25
CA LYS A 387 81.63 25.62 104.58
C LYS A 387 82.86 25.37 105.46
N GLU A 388 83.93 24.80 104.91
CA GLU A 388 85.18 24.60 105.64
C GLU A 388 85.87 25.92 106.00
N MET A 389 85.90 26.89 105.08
CA MET A 389 86.43 28.23 105.35
C MET A 389 85.63 28.96 106.44
N VAL A 390 84.30 28.87 106.40
CA VAL A 390 83.41 29.42 107.43
C VAL A 390 83.74 28.81 108.78
N TRP A 391 83.88 27.48 108.86
CA TRP A 391 84.27 26.81 110.11
C TRP A 391 85.63 27.29 110.64
N LYS A 392 86.62 27.50 109.77
CA LYS A 392 87.93 28.09 110.15
C LYS A 392 87.78 29.52 110.70
N LEU A 393 86.98 30.35 110.04
CA LEU A 393 86.72 31.73 110.48
C LEU A 393 85.99 31.76 111.84
N GLU A 394 84.99 30.91 112.04
CA GLU A 394 84.26 30.78 113.31
C GLU A 394 85.20 30.41 114.48
N ALA A 395 86.16 29.51 114.24
CA ALA A 395 87.18 29.15 115.22
C ALA A 395 88.12 30.32 115.58
N MET A 396 88.46 31.19 114.61
CA MET A 396 89.27 32.39 114.88
C MET A 396 88.49 33.41 115.71
N VAL A 397 87.21 33.64 115.37
CA VAL A 397 86.33 34.56 116.12
C VAL A 397 86.16 34.10 117.57
N SER A 398 86.08 32.79 117.83
CA SER A 398 86.05 32.26 119.20
C SER A 398 87.32 32.58 120.00
N LYS A 399 88.51 32.53 119.37
CA LYS A 399 89.78 32.90 120.04
C LYS A 399 89.84 34.38 120.36
N GLU A 400 89.36 35.23 119.44
CA GLU A 400 89.38 36.69 119.58
C GLU A 400 88.34 37.18 120.62
N GLY A 401 87.21 36.49 120.74
CA GLY A 401 86.24 36.68 121.82
C GLY A 401 86.84 36.49 123.23
N GLY A 402 87.77 35.54 123.39
CA GLY A 402 88.49 35.32 124.65
C GLY A 402 89.43 36.48 125.03
N VAL A 403 90.11 37.07 124.05
CA VAL A 403 91.01 38.22 124.25
C VAL A 403 90.24 39.48 124.63
N LYS A 404 89.10 39.72 123.97
CA LYS A 404 88.23 40.88 124.25
C LYS A 404 87.68 40.88 125.68
N LEU A 405 87.40 39.70 126.24
CA LEU A 405 86.83 39.55 127.58
C LEU A 405 87.85 39.88 128.69
N ASN A 406 89.15 39.69 128.45
CA ASN A 406 90.22 40.09 129.37
C ASN A 406 90.43 41.61 129.38
N LEU A 407 90.47 42.26 128.21
CA LEU A 407 90.58 43.73 128.11
C LEU A 407 89.41 44.45 128.79
N MET A 408 88.19 43.88 128.71
CA MET A 408 87.01 44.45 129.36
C MET A 408 87.10 44.48 130.90
N LYS A 409 87.88 43.58 131.52
CA LYS A 409 88.09 43.57 132.98
C LYS A 409 89.03 44.70 133.43
N GLU A 410 90.02 45.07 132.62
CA GLU A 410 90.98 46.14 132.93
C GLU A 410 90.35 47.54 132.80
N VAL A 411 89.52 47.75 131.78
CA VAL A 411 88.79 49.02 131.58
C VAL A 411 87.91 49.36 132.79
N LYS A 412 87.21 48.36 133.37
CA LYS A 412 86.38 48.50 134.57
C LYS A 412 87.15 48.88 135.86
N GLN A 413 88.47 48.72 135.88
CA GLN A 413 89.32 49.10 137.00
C GLN A 413 89.79 50.56 136.91
N LEU A 414 89.95 51.08 135.70
CA LEU A 414 90.33 52.47 135.44
C LEU A 414 89.18 53.45 135.73
N GLU A 415 87.94 53.08 135.37
CA GLU A 415 86.74 53.91 135.62
C GLU A 415 86.58 54.27 137.11
N ARG A 416 86.79 53.32 138.02
CA ARG A 416 86.68 53.52 139.48
C ARG A 416 87.74 54.47 140.06
N LYS A 417 88.88 54.64 139.38
CA LYS A 417 89.94 55.58 139.79
C LYS A 417 89.61 57.02 139.39
N VAL A 418 88.98 57.22 138.22
CA VAL A 418 88.58 58.55 137.73
C VAL A 418 87.50 59.18 138.61
N GLU A 419 86.50 58.39 139.03
CA GLU A 419 85.38 58.85 139.86
C GLU A 419 85.80 59.31 141.29
N LYS A 420 86.95 58.84 141.79
CA LYS A 420 87.53 59.32 143.07
C LYS A 420 88.17 60.70 142.93
N LEU A 421 88.86 60.96 141.80
CA LEU A 421 89.55 62.23 141.58
C LEU A 421 88.57 63.37 141.30
N GLU A 422 87.46 63.10 140.62
CA GLU A 422 86.41 64.10 140.34
C GLU A 422 85.72 64.66 141.60
N ARG A 423 85.59 63.85 142.66
CA ARG A 423 84.99 64.30 143.93
C ARG A 423 85.86 65.29 144.69
N ILE A 424 87.18 65.10 144.66
CA ILE A 424 88.15 65.93 145.39
C ILE A 424 88.25 67.33 144.78
N VAL A 425 88.15 67.44 143.45
CA VAL A 425 88.21 68.73 142.75
C VAL A 425 86.98 69.58 143.09
N LYS A 426 85.77 68.99 143.09
CA LYS A 426 84.52 69.73 143.35
C LYS A 426 84.47 70.35 144.75
N GLU A 427 85.12 69.76 145.75
CA GLU A 427 85.10 70.26 147.14
C GLU A 427 85.96 71.52 147.33
N LYS A 428 87.05 71.65 146.56
CA LYS A 428 87.99 72.79 146.66
C LYS A 428 87.48 74.09 146.02
N ASP A 429 86.61 73.99 145.01
CA ASP A 429 86.05 75.17 144.34
C ASP A 429 85.00 75.92 145.19
N TYR A 430 84.30 75.22 146.11
CA TYR A 430 83.35 75.86 147.03
C TYR A 430 84.03 76.69 148.15
N GLU A 431 85.21 76.26 148.62
CA GLU A 431 85.97 76.98 149.66
C GLU A 431 86.50 78.33 149.15
N LEU A 432 86.90 78.38 147.87
CA LEU A 432 87.43 79.60 147.24
C LEU A 432 86.36 80.67 147.03
N MET A 433 85.12 80.28 146.68
CA MET A 433 84.03 81.23 146.49
C MET A 433 83.71 82.00 147.78
N GLY A 434 83.59 81.32 148.94
CA GLY A 434 83.20 81.96 150.21
C GLY A 434 84.20 82.98 150.80
N LEU A 435 85.46 82.97 150.35
CA LEU A 435 86.47 83.95 150.77
C LEU A 435 86.38 85.26 149.98
N ALA A 436 85.87 85.22 148.74
CA ALA A 436 85.74 86.40 147.88
C ALA A 436 84.63 87.36 148.35
N GLU A 437 83.47 86.85 148.80
CA GLU A 437 82.38 87.69 149.33
C GLU A 437 82.78 88.45 150.60
N LYS A 438 83.51 87.81 151.54
CA LYS A 438 83.92 88.43 152.81
C LYS A 438 84.84 89.63 152.61
N LYS A 439 85.69 89.59 151.57
CA LYS A 439 86.60 90.70 151.23
C LYS A 439 85.87 91.90 150.62
N LYS A 440 84.76 91.68 149.92
CA LYS A 440 83.91 92.76 149.36
C LYS A 440 83.13 93.51 150.44
N GLU A 441 82.67 92.82 151.48
CA GLU A 441 81.86 93.45 152.55
C GLU A 441 82.69 94.30 153.52
N ALA A 442 83.92 93.89 153.81
CA ALA A 442 84.85 94.68 154.63
C ALA A 442 85.18 96.05 154.01
N ILE A 443 85.21 96.15 152.67
CA ILE A 443 85.45 97.40 151.94
C ILE A 443 84.26 98.35 152.07
N ARG A 444 83.01 97.85 152.06
CA ARG A 444 81.81 98.69 152.26
C ARG A 444 81.75 99.31 153.65
N GLN A 445 82.11 98.56 154.68
CA GLN A 445 82.08 99.04 156.06
C GLN A 445 83.08 100.19 156.31
N LEU A 446 84.25 100.15 155.65
CA LEU A 446 85.25 101.22 155.72
C LEU A 446 84.81 102.54 155.08
N CYS A 447 84.01 102.50 154.01
CA CYS A 447 83.53 103.72 153.34
C CYS A 447 82.48 104.48 154.15
N SER A 448 81.59 103.80 154.88
CA SER A 448 80.52 104.45 155.64
C SER A 448 81.02 105.19 156.89
N LEU A 449 82.11 104.71 157.50
CA LEU A 449 82.69 105.31 158.71
C LEU A 449 83.41 106.64 158.41
N VAL A 450 84.03 106.75 157.24
CA VAL A 450 84.74 107.95 156.79
C VAL A 450 83.77 109.12 156.57
N GLU A 451 82.57 108.87 156.06
CA GLU A 451 81.54 109.90 155.86
C GLU A 451 80.93 110.40 157.17
N PHE A 452 80.75 109.50 158.15
CA PHE A 452 80.21 109.86 159.47
C PHE A 452 81.11 110.88 160.21
N HIS A 453 82.43 110.67 160.18
CA HIS A 453 83.35 111.60 160.84
C HIS A 453 83.48 112.94 160.10
N ARG A 454 83.32 112.95 158.78
CA ARG A 454 83.37 114.17 157.96
C ARG A 454 82.20 115.12 158.28
N ASN A 455 81.02 114.59 158.55
CA ASN A 455 79.82 115.39 158.83
C ASN A 455 79.79 115.98 160.25
N ARG A 456 80.37 115.30 161.25
CA ARG A 456 80.36 115.82 162.64
C ARG A 456 81.36 116.96 162.87
N TYR A 457 82.43 117.02 162.08
CA TYR A 457 83.37 118.13 162.07
C TYR A 457 82.75 119.43 161.52
N PHE A 458 81.76 119.34 160.63
CA PHE A 458 81.09 120.52 160.06
C PHE A 458 80.07 121.16 161.02
N TYR A 459 79.41 120.38 161.90
CA TYR A 459 78.33 120.90 162.77
C TYR A 459 78.82 121.62 164.03
N LEU A 460 79.91 121.17 164.68
CA LEU A 460 80.46 121.89 165.83
C LEU A 460 81.20 123.18 165.43
N LYS A 461 81.72 123.23 164.20
CA LYS A 461 82.36 124.42 163.63
C LYS A 461 81.38 125.57 163.41
N ASP A 462 80.08 125.28 163.25
CA ASP A 462 79.03 126.28 163.02
C ASP A 462 78.45 126.87 164.32
N SER A 463 78.53 126.12 165.44
CA SER A 463 77.99 126.55 166.74
C SER A 463 78.86 127.57 167.50
N MET A 464 80.01 127.98 166.92
CA MET A 464 80.92 128.98 167.49
C MET A 464 80.55 130.46 167.21
N SER A 465 79.37 130.81 166.67
CA SER A 465 79.13 132.20 166.24
C SER A 465 77.77 132.79 166.65
N LYS A 466 77.70 133.42 167.86
CA LYS A 466 77.03 134.72 168.18
C LYS A 466 76.49 134.84 169.63
N SER A 467 77.07 135.78 170.40
CA SER A 467 76.46 136.62 171.48
C SER A 467 76.76 136.35 172.99
N LYS A 468 77.67 137.18 173.56
CA LYS A 468 77.70 137.94 174.85
C LYS A 468 76.96 137.35 176.09
N ARG A 469 77.49 137.33 177.33
CA ARG A 469 78.24 138.36 178.11
C ARG A 469 78.71 137.75 179.46
N PHE A 470 79.80 138.30 180.01
CA PHE A 470 80.13 138.45 181.45
C PHE A 470 80.85 137.31 182.24
N TRP A 471 81.95 137.77 182.87
CA TRP A 471 82.70 137.27 184.06
C TRP A 471 84.03 136.48 183.91
N TYR A 472 85.13 137.25 184.05
CA TYR A 472 86.29 137.11 184.95
C TYR A 472 87.39 136.01 184.81
N GLU A 473 88.59 136.50 184.47
CA GLU A 473 89.90 136.39 185.14
C GLU A 473 90.70 135.06 185.29
N VAL A 474 92.01 135.20 184.98
CA VAL A 474 93.22 134.60 185.64
C VAL A 474 93.88 133.31 185.07
N VAL A 475 95.04 133.52 184.43
CA VAL A 475 96.39 132.90 184.67
C VAL A 475 96.87 131.59 183.99
N MET A 476 98.20 131.64 183.73
CA MET A 476 99.24 130.66 183.31
C MET A 476 99.26 130.23 181.83
N ARG A 477 100.16 130.78 180.98
CA ARG A 477 101.64 130.61 180.83
C ARG A 477 102.08 129.32 180.07
N GLN A 478 102.40 129.51 178.78
CA GLN A 478 103.73 129.31 178.13
C GLN A 478 104.34 127.87 178.14
N PRO A 479 105.49 127.61 177.48
CA PRO A 479 105.75 127.47 176.03
C PRO A 479 106.60 126.19 175.74
N THR A 480 107.33 126.14 174.59
CA THR A 480 108.54 125.29 174.30
C THR A 480 108.30 123.77 174.17
N THR A 481 109.00 122.91 173.43
CA THR A 481 110.13 122.89 172.46
C THR A 481 110.25 121.42 172.00
N LEU A 482 110.95 121.18 170.88
CA LEU A 482 111.91 120.08 170.63
C LEU A 482 111.69 118.67 171.26
N TYR A 483 111.91 117.67 170.39
CA TYR A 483 112.65 116.42 170.66
C TYR A 483 111.98 115.23 171.37
N LEU A 484 112.38 114.05 170.86
CA LEU A 484 112.66 112.78 171.56
C LEU A 484 111.52 111.81 171.88
N LEU A 485 111.64 110.63 171.24
CA LEU A 485 111.82 109.32 171.89
C LEU A 485 111.07 109.08 173.21
N ALA A 486 110.10 108.16 173.15
CA ALA A 486 109.85 107.07 174.11
C ALA A 486 108.41 106.56 173.90
N ALA A 487 108.18 105.34 173.42
CA ALA A 487 108.25 104.10 174.21
C ALA A 487 107.13 104.00 175.28
N THR A 488 106.09 103.24 174.96
CA THR A 488 105.46 102.23 175.84
C THR A 488 104.81 101.21 174.91
N ALA A 489 105.35 100.00 174.78
CA ALA A 489 105.11 98.94 175.75
C ALA A 489 103.60 98.73 175.97
N THR A 490 103.01 97.77 175.27
CA THR A 490 102.78 96.44 175.88
C THR A 490 102.14 95.54 174.83
N ASN A 491 102.79 94.45 174.44
CA ASN A 491 102.89 93.21 175.22
C ASN A 491 101.59 92.39 175.11
N HIS A 492 101.81 91.16 174.65
CA HIS A 492 100.92 90.00 174.62
C HIS A 492 99.88 89.94 173.50
N GLY A 493 99.99 89.02 172.53
CA GLY A 493 100.96 87.96 172.40
C GLY A 493 100.35 86.75 171.73
N LYS A 494 101.30 85.90 171.32
CA LYS A 494 101.14 84.46 171.17
C LYS A 494 100.36 84.04 169.92
N LYS A 495 100.84 83.06 169.16
CA LYS A 495 102.04 82.23 169.26
C LYS A 495 101.92 81.29 168.06
N LEU A 496 103.06 81.05 167.42
CA LEU A 496 103.55 79.71 167.05
C LEU A 496 102.79 78.96 165.92
N LEU A 497 103.39 78.01 165.22
CA LEU A 497 104.65 77.26 165.32
C LEU A 497 105.02 76.96 163.85
N LEU A 498 106.22 77.29 163.38
CA LEU A 498 107.44 76.47 163.45
C LEU A 498 107.48 75.28 162.45
N PRO A 499 108.70 74.90 162.04
CA PRO A 499 109.03 73.80 161.14
C PRO A 499 109.25 72.48 161.91
N LEU A 500 109.48 71.40 161.17
CA LEU A 500 110.29 70.19 161.40
C LEU A 500 109.67 69.09 160.52
N CYS A 501 110.36 68.58 159.50
CA CYS A 501 111.24 67.42 159.61
C CYS A 501 110.68 66.30 160.51
N SER A 502 110.25 65.20 159.85
CA SER A 502 110.72 63.82 160.08
C SER A 502 109.61 62.75 160.24
N TYR A 503 109.67 61.79 159.31
CA TYR A 503 109.61 60.33 159.53
C TYR A 503 108.30 59.57 159.88
N VAL A 504 107.97 58.64 158.95
CA VAL A 504 107.73 57.17 159.14
C VAL A 504 106.38 56.72 159.74
N THR A 505 105.66 55.67 159.29
CA THR A 505 105.96 54.28 158.80
C THR A 505 104.83 53.72 157.91
N MET A 506 105.18 52.84 156.95
CA MET A 506 104.59 51.52 156.56
C MET A 506 103.07 51.37 156.24
N PHE A 507 102.57 50.40 155.46
CA PHE A 507 103.00 49.06 155.03
C PHE A 507 102.21 48.69 153.73
N ASP A 508 102.40 47.46 153.23
CA ASP A 508 101.47 46.63 152.43
C ASP A 508 99.97 47.00 152.48
#